data_AF-A0A397EGH7-F1
#
_entry.id   AF-A0A397EGH7-F1
#
_cell.length_a   1.000
_cell.length_b   1.000
_cell.length_c   1.000
_cell.angle_alpha   90.00
_cell.angle_beta   90.00
_cell.angle_gamma   90.00
#
_symmetry.space_group_name_H-M   'P 1'
#
loop_
_entity.id
_entity.type
_entity.pdbx_description
1 polymer ?
#
loop_
_entity_poly.entity_id
_entity_poly.type
_entity_poly.pdbx_seq_one_letter_code
_entity_poly.pdbx_strand_id
1 'polypeptide(L)'
;MTPAQKQERKQAKRMLGQTVSSDHLVVHAALQGYIKRPNTAARFCQQNWLVASTLSHIHGVVKQVANEFAALGYGLPATLSVNPQLAPMAEAVLAAGLYPNLMYRSKGTANFTTKEKFKVKLSSSTVLVYSPK
;
A
#
# COMPACT_ATOMS: atom_id res chain seq x y z
N MET A 1 12.69 -9.57 17.84
CA MET A 1 12.95 -9.60 16.38
C MET A 1 14.36 -9.10 16.11
N THR A 2 15.21 -9.98 15.59
CA THR A 2 16.64 -9.72 15.38
C THR A 2 16.88 -8.72 14.24
N PRO A 3 18.09 -8.12 14.12
CA PRO A 3 18.43 -7.26 12.99
C PRO A 3 18.27 -7.95 11.63
N ALA A 4 18.66 -9.24 11.54
CA ALA A 4 18.50 -10.05 10.33
C ALA A 4 17.02 -10.20 9.93
N GLN A 5 16.16 -10.56 10.89
CA GLN A 5 14.71 -10.67 10.65
C GLN A 5 14.10 -9.32 10.21
N LYS A 6 14.58 -8.19 10.74
CA LYS A 6 14.12 -6.85 10.32
C LYS A 6 14.46 -6.58 8.86
N GLN A 7 15.64 -6.99 8.41
CA GLN A 7 16.06 -6.84 7.03
C GLN A 7 15.27 -7.77 6.08
N GLU A 8 15.09 -9.03 6.46
CA GLU A 8 14.27 -9.99 5.70
C GLU A 8 12.84 -9.49 5.53
N ARG A 9 12.20 -9.01 6.60
CA ARG A 9 10.86 -8.42 6.54
C ARG A 9 10.79 -7.22 5.58
N LYS A 10 11.82 -6.37 5.58
CA LYS A 10 11.91 -5.20 4.69
C LYS A 10 12.04 -5.62 3.22
N GLN A 11 12.82 -6.67 2.95
CA GLN A 11 12.94 -7.25 1.62
C GLN A 11 11.63 -7.90 1.18
N ALA A 12 10.98 -8.70 2.04
CA ALA A 12 9.68 -9.30 1.77
C ALA A 12 8.62 -8.24 1.43
N LYS A 13 8.56 -7.14 2.19
CA LYS A 13 7.66 -6.00 1.93
C LYS A 13 7.87 -5.40 0.52
N ARG A 14 9.13 -5.23 0.10
CA ARG A 14 9.48 -4.70 -1.23
C ARG A 14 9.12 -5.68 -2.36
N MET A 15 9.43 -6.95 -2.17
CA MET A 15 9.10 -8.00 -3.14
C MET A 15 7.59 -8.14 -3.33
N LEU A 16 6.83 -8.10 -2.22
CA LEU A 16 5.38 -8.22 -2.23
C LEU A 16 4.71 -7.09 -3.02
N GLY A 17 5.12 -5.85 -2.81
CA GLY A 17 4.54 -4.71 -3.51
C GLY A 17 5.05 -4.50 -4.94
N GLN A 18 6.15 -5.15 -5.32
CA GLN A 18 6.88 -4.90 -6.58
C GLN A 18 7.13 -3.41 -6.84
N THR A 19 7.27 -2.63 -5.76
CA THR A 19 7.39 -1.18 -5.82
C THR A 19 8.31 -0.68 -4.71
N VAL A 20 8.94 0.45 -4.97
CA VAL A 20 9.67 1.27 -4.01
C VAL A 20 9.10 2.69 -3.91
N SER A 21 7.90 2.92 -4.48
CA SER A 21 7.29 4.25 -4.61
C SER A 21 6.02 4.48 -3.78
N SER A 22 5.39 3.42 -3.25
CA SER A 22 4.15 3.58 -2.46
C SER A 22 3.92 2.46 -1.45
N ASP A 23 3.79 2.81 -0.17
CA ASP A 23 3.39 1.87 0.89
C ASP A 23 1.93 1.39 0.73
N HIS A 24 1.04 2.23 0.19
CA HIS A 24 -0.36 1.88 -0.03
C HIS A 24 -0.52 0.75 -1.06
N LEU A 25 0.28 0.80 -2.13
CA LEU A 25 0.27 -0.23 -3.17
C LEU A 25 0.80 -1.57 -2.65
N VAL A 26 1.73 -1.56 -1.68
CA VAL A 26 2.18 -2.79 -1.01
C VAL A 26 1.05 -3.45 -0.22
N VAL A 27 0.24 -2.66 0.50
CA VAL A 27 -0.93 -3.18 1.24
C VAL A 27 -1.96 -3.74 0.27
N HIS A 28 -2.22 -3.05 -0.85
CA HIS A 28 -3.10 -3.56 -1.90
C HIS A 28 -2.60 -4.91 -2.46
N ALA A 29 -1.30 -5.03 -2.77
CA ALA A 29 -0.70 -6.27 -3.23
C ALA A 29 -0.80 -7.40 -2.18
N ALA A 30 -0.62 -7.09 -0.89
CA ALA A 30 -0.79 -8.03 0.20
C ALA A 30 -2.22 -8.58 0.27
N LEU A 31 -3.21 -7.68 0.19
CA LEU A 31 -4.62 -8.05 0.22
C LEU A 31 -5.01 -8.90 -1.01
N GLN A 32 -4.60 -8.50 -2.21
CA GLN A 32 -4.82 -9.25 -3.43
C GLN A 32 -4.19 -10.65 -3.37
N GLY A 33 -2.95 -10.73 -2.87
CA GLY A 33 -2.23 -11.99 -2.73
C GLY A 33 -2.91 -12.96 -1.75
N TYR A 34 -3.52 -12.43 -0.69
CA TYR A 34 -4.32 -13.17 0.29
C TYR A 34 -5.64 -13.66 -0.29
N ILE A 35 -6.41 -12.79 -0.94
CA ILE A 35 -7.73 -13.12 -1.51
C ILE A 35 -7.61 -14.18 -2.62
N LYS A 36 -6.59 -14.09 -3.47
CA LYS A 36 -6.35 -15.05 -4.57
C LYS A 36 -5.94 -16.45 -4.11
N ARG A 37 -5.68 -16.66 -2.82
CA ARG A 37 -5.09 -17.89 -2.28
C ARG A 37 -5.84 -18.39 -1.03
N PRO A 38 -7.16 -18.64 -1.09
CA PRO A 38 -7.92 -19.05 0.10
C PRO A 38 -7.36 -20.32 0.75
N ASN A 39 -7.00 -21.32 -0.05
CA ASN A 39 -6.49 -22.62 0.43
C ASN A 39 -5.05 -22.57 0.96
N THR A 40 -4.29 -21.53 0.61
CA THR A 40 -2.88 -21.37 1.03
C THR A 40 -2.64 -20.03 1.73
N ALA A 41 -3.68 -19.40 2.26
CA ALA A 41 -3.63 -18.05 2.83
C ALA A 41 -2.68 -17.99 4.03
N ALA A 42 -2.70 -19.00 4.90
CA ALA A 42 -1.82 -19.08 6.06
C ALA A 42 -0.34 -19.12 5.65
N ARG A 43 0.01 -19.96 4.67
CA ARG A 43 1.37 -20.04 4.12
C ARG A 43 1.79 -18.73 3.46
N PHE A 44 0.90 -18.12 2.67
CA PHE A 44 1.15 -16.82 2.05
C PHE A 44 1.43 -15.73 3.09
N CYS A 45 0.62 -15.67 4.15
CA CYS A 45 0.81 -14.74 5.25
C CYS A 45 2.14 -14.96 5.97
N GLN A 46 2.49 -16.21 6.29
CA GLN A 46 3.75 -16.56 6.93
C GLN A 46 4.96 -16.12 6.09
N GLN A 47 4.96 -16.45 4.80
CA GLN A 47 6.06 -16.11 3.88
C GLN A 47 6.27 -14.60 3.72
N ASN A 48 5.20 -13.82 3.87
CA ASN A 48 5.22 -12.37 3.65
C ASN A 48 5.11 -11.56 4.96
N TRP A 49 5.26 -12.20 6.12
CA TRP A 49 5.18 -11.54 7.43
C TRP A 49 3.86 -10.79 7.67
N LEU A 50 2.75 -11.35 7.19
CA LEU A 50 1.41 -10.76 7.28
C LEU A 50 0.59 -11.42 8.39
N VAL A 51 -0.36 -10.67 8.92
CA VAL A 51 -1.32 -11.16 9.91
C VAL A 51 -2.66 -11.44 9.22
N ALA A 52 -3.06 -12.72 9.18
CA ALA A 52 -4.24 -13.16 8.44
C ALA A 52 -5.55 -12.53 8.95
N SER A 53 -5.71 -12.38 10.26
CA SER A 53 -6.90 -11.74 10.84
C SER A 53 -7.04 -10.28 10.41
N THR A 54 -5.92 -9.53 10.35
CA THR A 54 -5.90 -8.16 9.84
C THR A 54 -6.32 -8.10 8.38
N LEU A 55 -5.81 -8.99 7.52
CA LEU A 55 -6.20 -9.02 6.10
C LEU A 55 -7.67 -9.40 5.91
N SER A 56 -8.17 -10.36 6.71
CA SER A 56 -9.59 -10.72 6.72
C SER A 56 -10.46 -9.52 7.08
N HIS A 57 -10.08 -8.76 8.10
CA HIS A 57 -10.79 -7.56 8.51
C HIS A 57 -10.77 -6.47 7.43
N ILE A 58 -9.59 -6.18 6.85
CA ILE A 58 -9.46 -5.22 5.74
C ILE A 58 -10.33 -5.64 4.55
N HIS A 59 -10.35 -6.93 4.22
CA HIS A 59 -11.20 -7.45 3.14
C HIS A 59 -12.69 -7.23 3.44
N GLY A 60 -13.12 -7.41 4.69
CA GLY A 60 -14.48 -7.10 5.13
C GLY A 60 -14.84 -5.63 4.92
N VAL A 61 -13.97 -4.71 5.34
CA VAL A 61 -14.15 -3.26 5.15
C VAL A 61 -14.25 -2.90 3.66
N VAL A 62 -13.37 -3.47 2.82
CA VAL A 62 -13.41 -3.25 1.36
C VAL A 62 -14.76 -3.68 0.76
N LYS A 63 -15.30 -4.84 1.17
CA LYS A 63 -16.63 -5.30 0.73
C LYS A 63 -17.74 -4.36 1.19
N GLN A 64 -17.68 -3.90 2.44
CA GLN A 64 -18.67 -2.97 2.97
C GLN A 64 -18.70 -1.67 2.16
N VAL A 65 -17.53 -1.04 1.94
CA VAL A 65 -17.43 0.18 1.14
C VAL A 65 -17.93 -0.04 -0.29
N ALA A 66 -17.59 -1.19 -0.90
CA ALA A 66 -18.08 -1.53 -2.24
C ALA A 66 -19.63 -1.63 -2.28
N ASN A 67 -20.24 -2.23 -1.26
CA ASN A 67 -21.70 -2.33 -1.15
C ASN A 67 -22.35 -0.95 -0.96
N GLU A 68 -21.75 -0.07 -0.16
CA GLU A 68 -22.23 1.31 0.02
C GLU A 68 -22.13 2.11 -1.28
N PHE A 69 -21.02 1.99 -2.01
CA PHE A 69 -20.87 2.60 -3.34
C PHE A 69 -21.93 2.08 -4.32
N ALA A 70 -22.20 0.77 -4.32
CA ALA A 70 -23.25 0.19 -5.14
C ALA A 70 -24.64 0.73 -4.78
N ALA A 71 -24.97 0.85 -3.48
CA ALA A 71 -26.23 1.41 -3.02
C ALA A 71 -26.43 2.88 -3.43
N LEU A 72 -25.34 3.64 -3.56
CA LEU A 72 -25.34 5.03 -4.04
C LEU A 72 -25.40 5.16 -5.57
N GLY A 73 -25.45 4.05 -6.32
CA GLY A 73 -25.47 4.04 -7.78
C GLY A 73 -24.07 4.11 -8.43
N TYR A 74 -22.99 4.03 -7.65
CA TYR A 74 -21.60 3.96 -8.14
C TYR A 74 -21.10 2.52 -8.31
N GLY A 75 -22.00 1.54 -8.27
CA GLY A 75 -21.65 0.12 -8.46
C GLY A 75 -21.03 -0.11 -9.82
N LEU A 76 -19.89 -0.79 -9.85
CA LEU A 76 -19.28 -1.22 -11.11
C LEU A 76 -20.18 -2.28 -11.76
N PRO A 77 -20.55 -2.12 -13.04
CA PRO A 77 -21.18 -3.19 -13.80
C PRO A 77 -20.30 -4.44 -13.76
N ALA A 78 -20.89 -5.62 -13.62
CA ALA A 78 -20.15 -6.90 -13.58
C ALA A 78 -19.28 -7.13 -14.84
N THR A 79 -19.57 -6.41 -15.92
CA THR A 79 -18.83 -6.42 -17.20
C THR A 79 -17.54 -5.60 -17.17
N LEU A 80 -17.37 -4.70 -16.19
CA LEU A 80 -16.18 -3.87 -16.03
C LEU A 80 -15.30 -4.43 -14.92
N SER A 81 -14.40 -5.35 -15.30
CA SER A 81 -13.26 -5.73 -14.45
C SER A 81 -12.27 -4.56 -14.43
N VAL A 82 -12.52 -3.58 -13.57
CA VAL A 82 -11.55 -2.51 -13.31
C VAL A 82 -10.51 -3.06 -12.33
N ASN A 83 -9.62 -3.91 -12.84
CA ASN A 83 -8.29 -3.89 -12.28
C ASN A 83 -7.78 -2.45 -12.47
N PRO A 84 -7.09 -1.84 -11.48
CA PRO A 84 -6.35 -0.62 -11.75
C PRO A 84 -5.28 -0.96 -12.79
N GLN A 85 -5.64 -0.85 -14.07
CA GLN A 85 -4.81 -1.25 -15.22
C GLN A 85 -3.56 -0.36 -15.30
N LEU A 86 -3.56 0.79 -14.62
CA LEU A 86 -2.48 1.78 -14.64
C LEU A 86 -2.18 2.27 -13.23
N ALA A 87 -0.99 1.98 -12.73
CA ALA A 87 -0.48 2.47 -11.43
C ALA A 87 -0.63 4.00 -11.23
N PRO A 88 -0.43 4.87 -12.25
CA PRO A 88 -0.60 6.31 -12.09
C PRO A 88 -2.02 6.75 -11.69
N MET A 89 -3.06 6.04 -12.16
CA MET A 89 -4.45 6.38 -11.81
C MET A 89 -4.72 6.07 -10.34
N ALA A 90 -4.24 4.93 -9.84
CA ALA A 90 -4.35 4.59 -8.43
C ALA A 90 -3.61 5.61 -7.55
N GLU A 91 -2.42 6.05 -7.97
CA GLU A 91 -1.66 7.09 -7.27
C GLU A 91 -2.39 8.45 -7.29
N ALA A 92 -3.05 8.83 -8.38
CA ALA A 92 -3.86 10.04 -8.46
C ALA A 92 -5.06 10.00 -7.51
N VAL A 93 -5.78 8.88 -7.45
CA VAL A 93 -6.90 8.68 -6.52
C VAL A 93 -6.42 8.73 -5.06
N LEU A 94 -5.29 8.08 -4.75
CA LEU A 94 -4.66 8.16 -3.43
C LEU A 94 -4.28 9.60 -3.08
N ALA A 95 -3.69 10.33 -4.03
CA ALA A 95 -3.32 11.73 -3.82
C ALA A 95 -4.54 12.61 -3.54
N ALA A 96 -5.66 12.40 -4.25
CA ALA A 96 -6.90 13.14 -4.01
C ALA A 96 -7.45 12.89 -2.60
N GLY A 97 -7.42 11.64 -2.11
CA GLY A 97 -7.91 11.30 -0.76
C GLY A 97 -6.97 11.71 0.38
N LEU A 98 -5.67 11.81 0.13
CA LEU A 98 -4.68 12.18 1.14
C LEU A 98 -4.35 13.68 1.15
N TYR A 99 -4.73 14.43 0.12
CA TYR A 99 -4.58 15.88 0.09
C TYR A 99 -5.31 16.51 1.30
N PRO A 100 -4.72 17.50 2.00
CA PRO A 100 -3.51 18.26 1.67
C PRO A 100 -2.20 17.75 2.30
N ASN A 101 -2.11 16.49 2.72
CA ASN A 101 -0.94 15.92 3.40
C ASN A 101 0.23 15.65 2.45
N LEU A 102 0.83 16.72 1.94
CA LEU A 102 1.94 16.69 0.99
C LEU A 102 3.26 17.00 1.67
N MET A 103 4.30 16.34 1.18
CA MET A 103 5.69 16.65 1.49
C MET A 103 6.50 16.71 0.19
N TYR A 104 7.49 17.60 0.16
CA TYR A 104 8.38 17.77 -0.98
C TYR A 104 9.82 17.64 -0.54
N ARG A 105 10.71 17.37 -1.50
CA ARG A 105 12.13 17.18 -1.25
C ARG A 105 12.90 17.89 -2.36
N SER A 106 13.90 18.68 -1.99
CA SER A 106 14.83 19.28 -2.94
C SER A 106 15.86 18.25 -3.39
N LYS A 107 16.35 18.37 -4.63
CA LYS A 107 17.48 17.54 -5.11
C LYS A 107 18.68 17.71 -4.16
N GLY A 108 19.39 16.62 -3.87
CA GLY A 108 20.52 16.61 -2.93
C GLY A 108 20.18 16.61 -1.43
N THR A 109 18.94 16.87 -0.98
CA THR A 109 18.62 16.84 0.47
C THR A 109 18.20 15.44 0.92
N ALA A 110 18.51 15.02 2.14
CA ALA A 110 18.03 13.73 2.66
C ALA A 110 16.61 13.82 3.26
N ASN A 111 16.23 14.98 3.78
CA ASN A 111 14.96 15.20 4.46
C ASN A 111 13.89 15.73 3.51
N PHE A 112 12.64 15.43 3.84
CA PHE A 112 11.46 16.02 3.23
C PHE A 112 11.00 17.24 4.03
N THR A 113 10.27 18.13 3.37
CA THR A 113 9.68 19.32 3.95
C THR A 113 8.16 19.25 3.76
N THR A 114 7.40 19.47 4.82
CA THR A 114 5.93 19.52 4.76
C THR A 114 5.45 20.87 4.22
N LYS A 115 4.15 20.99 3.91
CA LYS A 115 3.52 22.27 3.55
C LYS A 115 3.75 23.38 4.60
N GLU A 116 3.79 23.00 5.88
CA GLU A 116 4.04 23.89 7.02
C GLU A 116 5.53 24.18 7.27
N LYS A 117 6.40 23.79 6.34
CA LYS A 117 7.87 23.99 6.39
C LYS A 117 8.57 23.19 7.49
N PHE A 118 7.93 22.18 8.06
CA PHE A 118 8.59 21.25 8.98
C PHE A 118 9.46 20.25 8.21
N LYS A 119 10.69 20.04 8.68
CA LYS A 119 11.60 19.01 8.14
C LYS A 119 11.26 17.66 8.76
N VAL A 120 10.98 16.67 7.92
CA VAL A 120 10.63 15.31 8.33
C VAL A 120 11.51 14.27 7.66
N LYS A 121 11.73 13.16 8.36
CA LYS A 121 12.43 11.99 7.84
C LYS A 121 11.40 10.91 7.50
N LEU A 122 11.71 10.12 6.49
CA LEU A 122 10.93 8.93 6.20
C LEU A 122 11.08 7.91 7.34
N SER A 123 9.96 7.28 7.70
CA SER A 123 9.98 6.19 8.67
C SER A 123 10.85 5.04 8.18
N SER A 124 11.60 4.40 9.08
CA SER A 124 12.43 3.23 8.73
C SER A 124 11.62 2.03 8.22
N SER A 125 10.31 2.01 8.48
CA SER A 125 9.38 0.96 8.07
C SER A 125 8.80 1.14 6.65
N THR A 126 8.99 2.30 6.03
CA THR A 126 8.49 2.58 4.67
C THR A 126 9.20 1.71 3.63
N VAL A 127 8.48 1.42 2.55
CA VAL A 127 9.05 0.80 1.34
C VAL A 127 9.87 1.80 0.53
N LEU A 128 9.63 3.10 0.72
CA LEU A 128 10.21 4.17 -0.08
C LEU A 128 11.73 4.17 -0.05
N VAL A 129 12.34 4.20 -1.24
CA VAL A 129 13.78 4.34 -1.41
C VAL A 129 14.07 5.58 -2.23
N TYR A 130 14.66 6.57 -1.59
CA TYR A 130 15.08 7.80 -2.24
C TYR A 130 16.59 7.93 -2.12
N SER A 131 17.30 7.76 -3.23
CA SER A 131 18.74 8.04 -3.25
C SER A 131 18.96 9.55 -3.12
N PRO A 132 19.95 10.01 -2.35
CA PRO A 132 20.58 11.30 -2.60
C PRO A 132 21.29 11.15 -3.95
N LYS A 133 20.66 11.66 -5.01
CA LYS A 133 21.38 12.03 -6.22
C LYS A 133 21.84 13.46 -6.05
#